data_AF-A0A9P6J9Z3-F1
#
_entry.id   AF-A0A9P6J9Z3-F1
#
_cell.length_a   1.000
_cell.length_b   1.000
_cell.length_c   1.000
_cell.angle_alpha   90.00
_cell.angle_beta   90.00
_cell.angle_gamma   90.00
#
_symmetry.space_group_name_H-M   'P 1'
#
loop_
_entity.id
_entity.type
_entity.pdbx_description
1 polymer ?
#
loop_
_entity_poly.entity_id
_entity_poly.type
_entity_poly.pdbx_seq_one_letter_code
_entity_poly.pdbx_strand_id
1 'polypeptide(L)'
;TELIGITAGESSNPAKAVPKAIRQTFWRILLFYILSITVIGLCIPWTDPNLLNSVYADVNEAATIAPFTIIFKMANLPGADHAINAVLLTAVLSAGQSSFYASTRTLMAMGREGKMPAIFGRVNSRASIAFVADVVGTGVVFEWLVNLTGMSALLTWMSISIIHLRFRAAFRAQGRSLSELPYLAPAFPYSCYISIALTVMIVFLQGYQAVTADPFEVKGVVAVFVGAPVFFLTIIVWKVYHKTRLVPLLEVDLDSGRPAIVFGTYQRRQPEKGPKPPLWKRILHFVA
;
A
#
# COMPACT_ATOMS: atom_id res chain seq x y z
N THR A 1 -0.83 -2.39 -1.65
CA THR A 1 -0.50 -2.94 -3.00
C THR A 1 0.84 -3.67 -3.02
N GLU A 2 1.67 -3.45 -2.00
CA GLU A 2 2.99 -4.06 -1.78
C GLU A 2 2.93 -5.57 -1.51
N LEU A 3 1.79 -6.07 -1.03
CA LEU A 3 1.59 -7.51 -0.76
C LEU A 3 1.76 -8.36 -2.01
N ILE A 4 1.46 -7.83 -3.21
CA ILE A 4 1.72 -8.51 -4.48
C ILE A 4 3.23 -8.80 -4.65
N GLY A 5 4.09 -7.91 -4.14
CA GLY A 5 5.54 -8.10 -4.17
C GLY A 5 6.02 -9.23 -3.25
N ILE A 6 5.40 -9.38 -2.07
CA ILE A 6 5.72 -10.47 -1.14
C ILE A 6 5.22 -11.80 -1.70
N THR A 7 3.98 -11.84 -2.19
CA THR A 7 3.38 -13.06 -2.75
C THR A 7 3.94 -13.44 -4.12
N ALA A 8 4.62 -12.52 -4.81
CA ALA A 8 5.37 -12.83 -6.02
C ALA A 8 6.44 -13.91 -5.77
N GLY A 9 7.11 -13.87 -4.61
CA GLY A 9 8.11 -14.89 -4.24
C GLY A 9 7.52 -16.28 -3.99
N GLU A 10 6.21 -16.36 -3.74
CA GLU A 10 5.46 -17.60 -3.51
C GLU A 10 4.70 -18.07 -4.77
N SER A 11 4.77 -17.29 -5.86
CA SER A 11 4.07 -17.61 -7.11
C SER A 11 4.87 -18.58 -7.98
N SER A 12 4.19 -19.55 -8.60
CA SER A 12 4.81 -20.52 -9.51
C SER A 12 5.35 -19.89 -10.80
N ASN A 13 4.74 -18.79 -11.28
CA ASN A 13 5.24 -18.02 -12.41
C ASN A 13 5.03 -16.51 -12.18
N PRO A 14 5.92 -15.86 -11.41
CA PRO A 14 5.76 -14.46 -11.04
C PRO A 14 5.83 -13.53 -12.25
N ALA A 15 6.58 -13.90 -13.29
CA ALA A 15 6.72 -13.10 -14.51
C ALA A 15 5.39 -12.90 -15.26
N LYS A 16 4.45 -13.84 -15.14
CA LYS A 16 3.09 -13.71 -15.71
C LYS A 16 2.04 -13.32 -14.67
N ALA A 17 2.14 -13.87 -13.46
CA ALA A 17 1.15 -13.65 -12.41
C ALA A 17 1.14 -12.20 -11.90
N VAL A 18 2.31 -11.61 -11.64
CA VAL A 18 2.43 -10.26 -11.07
C VAL A 18 1.88 -9.19 -12.04
N PRO A 19 2.28 -9.14 -13.33
CA PRO A 19 1.73 -8.13 -14.25
C PRO A 19 0.24 -8.27 -14.50
N LYS A 20 -0.31 -9.48 -14.39
CA LYS A 20 -1.74 -9.74 -14.52
C LYS A 20 -2.48 -9.24 -13.27
N ALA A 21 -2.02 -9.61 -12.09
CA ALA A 21 -2.59 -9.19 -10.81
C ALA A 21 -2.63 -7.67 -10.69
N ILE A 22 -1.52 -6.97 -10.98
CA ILE A 22 -1.45 -5.49 -10.91
C ILE A 22 -2.54 -4.84 -11.77
N ARG A 23 -2.70 -5.29 -13.02
CA ARG A 23 -3.70 -4.71 -13.95
C ARG A 23 -5.13 -4.99 -13.50
N GLN A 24 -5.41 -6.22 -13.09
CA GLN A 24 -6.75 -6.61 -12.63
C GLN A 24 -7.13 -5.88 -11.34
N THR A 25 -6.23 -5.82 -10.36
CA THR A 25 -6.47 -5.12 -9.10
C THR A 25 -6.75 -3.64 -9.33
N PHE A 26 -6.00 -2.98 -10.22
CA PHE A 26 -6.24 -1.58 -10.57
C PHE A 26 -7.67 -1.34 -11.09
N TRP A 27 -8.11 -2.11 -12.09
CA TRP A 27 -9.45 -1.94 -12.67
C TRP A 27 -10.58 -2.33 -11.72
N ARG A 28 -10.38 -3.37 -10.92
CA ARG A 28 -11.37 -3.76 -9.90
C ARG A 28 -11.54 -2.66 -8.85
N ILE A 29 -10.43 -2.13 -8.31
CA ILE A 29 -10.51 -1.03 -7.33
C ILE A 29 -11.20 0.18 -7.95
N LEU A 30 -10.79 0.60 -9.15
CA LEU A 30 -11.38 1.74 -9.84
C LEU A 30 -12.90 1.56 -10.05
N LEU A 31 -13.30 0.41 -10.58
CA LEU A 31 -14.71 0.11 -10.86
C LEU A 31 -15.53 0.09 -9.57
N PHE A 32 -15.10 -0.67 -8.56
CA PHE A 32 -15.86 -0.80 -7.31
C PHE A 32 -15.89 0.53 -6.55
N TYR A 33 -14.81 1.31 -6.52
CA TYR A 33 -14.79 2.60 -5.83
C TYR A 33 -15.72 3.61 -6.50
N ILE A 34 -15.61 3.78 -7.82
CA ILE A 34 -16.48 4.72 -8.56
C ILE A 34 -17.94 4.29 -8.44
N LEU A 35 -18.23 2.99 -8.60
CA LEU A 35 -19.60 2.49 -8.50
C LEU A 35 -20.17 2.68 -7.09
N SER A 36 -19.40 2.33 -6.05
CA SER A 36 -19.83 2.51 -4.66
C SER A 36 -20.09 3.98 -4.33
N ILE A 37 -19.18 4.89 -4.70
CA ILE A 37 -19.36 6.33 -4.48
C ILE A 37 -20.57 6.85 -5.25
N THR A 38 -20.77 6.40 -6.49
CA THR A 38 -21.93 6.78 -7.31
C THR A 38 -23.23 6.33 -6.66
N VAL A 39 -23.31 5.09 -6.19
CA VAL A 39 -24.50 4.57 -5.48
C VAL A 39 -24.76 5.37 -4.21
N ILE A 40 -23.72 5.64 -3.41
CA ILE A 40 -23.83 6.46 -2.20
C ILE A 40 -24.36 7.86 -2.54
N GLY A 41 -23.80 8.52 -3.55
CA GLY A 41 -24.20 9.87 -3.97
C GLY A 41 -25.60 9.95 -4.58
N LEU A 42 -26.13 8.85 -5.14
CA LEU A 42 -27.51 8.77 -5.62
C LEU A 42 -28.52 8.51 -4.49
N CYS A 43 -28.09 7.84 -3.42
CA CYS A 43 -28.97 7.47 -2.30
C CYS A 43 -28.98 8.50 -1.16
N ILE A 44 -27.84 9.15 -0.87
CA ILE A 44 -27.67 10.06 0.26
C ILE A 44 -27.48 11.49 -0.28
N PRO A 45 -28.32 12.46 0.13
CA PRO A 45 -28.09 13.86 -0.17
C PRO A 45 -26.72 14.32 0.36
N TRP A 46 -25.98 15.12 -0.39
CA TRP A 46 -24.68 15.64 0.04
C TRP A 46 -24.75 16.55 1.29
N THR A 47 -25.95 17.04 1.62
CA THR A 47 -26.25 17.84 2.82
C THR A 47 -26.57 17.00 4.06
N ASP A 48 -26.60 15.66 3.97
CA ASP A 48 -26.95 14.81 5.11
C ASP A 48 -25.90 14.94 6.22
N PRO A 49 -26.30 15.33 7.45
CA PRO A 49 -25.36 15.51 8.56
C PRO A 49 -24.66 14.22 8.97
N ASN A 50 -25.27 13.04 8.75
CA ASN A 50 -24.64 11.76 9.05
C ASN A 50 -23.50 11.43 8.06
N LEU A 51 -23.53 11.98 6.84
CA LEU A 51 -22.43 11.86 5.88
C LEU A 51 -21.27 12.79 6.26
N LEU A 52 -21.57 14.03 6.66
CA LEU A 52 -20.57 15.06 7.00
C LEU A 52 -19.85 14.77 8.33
N ASN A 53 -20.58 14.29 9.35
CA ASN A 53 -19.99 13.91 10.63
C ASN A 53 -19.12 12.65 10.52
N SER A 54 -19.20 11.89 9.41
CA SER A 54 -18.32 10.72 9.20
C SER A 54 -16.88 11.10 8.79
N VAL A 55 -16.67 12.32 8.27
CA VAL A 55 -15.36 12.77 7.75
C VAL A 55 -14.58 13.62 8.77
N TYR A 56 -15.27 14.28 9.70
CA TYR A 56 -14.69 15.24 10.64
C TYR A 56 -14.93 14.94 12.12
N ALA A 57 -15.66 13.87 12.46
CA ALA A 57 -15.83 13.53 13.86
C ALA A 57 -14.55 12.93 14.42
N ASP A 58 -14.14 13.53 15.54
CA ASP A 58 -13.07 13.11 16.42
C ASP A 58 -13.00 11.59 16.54
N VAL A 59 -11.78 11.06 16.49
CA VAL A 59 -11.46 9.63 16.47
C VAL A 59 -12.00 8.87 17.69
N ASN A 60 -12.52 9.61 18.68
CA ASN A 60 -13.06 9.14 19.93
C ASN A 60 -14.60 9.11 20.02
N GLU A 61 -15.34 9.76 19.11
CA GLU A 61 -16.81 9.77 19.15
C GLU A 61 -17.51 9.25 17.89
N ALA A 62 -16.81 9.08 16.77
CA ALA A 62 -17.42 8.44 15.61
C ALA A 62 -16.92 7.00 15.46
N ALA A 63 -17.77 6.06 15.85
CA ALA A 63 -18.03 4.96 14.93
C ALA A 63 -18.50 5.60 13.62
N THR A 64 -17.56 5.93 12.74
CA THR A 64 -17.79 6.51 11.43
C THR A 64 -18.91 5.72 10.78
N ILE A 65 -20.12 6.27 10.72
CA ILE A 65 -21.27 5.52 10.25
C ILE A 65 -21.00 5.23 8.77
N ALA A 66 -20.65 3.98 8.46
CA ALA A 66 -20.26 3.61 7.11
C ALA A 66 -21.40 4.01 6.15
N PRO A 67 -21.14 4.69 5.03
CA PRO A 67 -22.21 5.25 4.20
C PRO A 67 -23.28 4.23 3.79
N PHE A 68 -22.89 2.98 3.55
CA PHE A 68 -23.83 1.89 3.27
C PHE A 68 -24.77 1.57 4.45
N THR A 69 -24.31 1.71 5.70
CA THR A 69 -25.19 1.57 6.88
C THR A 69 -26.25 2.68 6.93
N ILE A 70 -25.90 3.90 6.50
CA ILE A 70 -26.84 5.03 6.39
C ILE A 70 -27.93 4.68 5.37
N ILE A 71 -27.56 4.17 4.19
CA ILE A 71 -28.51 3.77 3.15
C ILE A 71 -29.51 2.73 3.67
N PHE A 72 -29.04 1.68 4.36
CA PHE A 72 -29.93 0.64 4.89
C PHE A 72 -30.84 1.14 6.01
N LYS A 73 -30.36 2.09 6.84
CA LYS A 73 -31.19 2.76 7.83
C LYS A 73 -32.27 3.63 7.17
N MET A 74 -31.93 4.41 6.15
CA MET A 74 -32.89 5.22 5.39
C MET A 74 -33.92 4.36 4.64
N ALA A 75 -33.53 3.17 4.19
CA ALA A 75 -34.41 2.21 3.53
C ALA A 75 -35.40 1.53 4.49
N ASN A 76 -35.36 1.81 5.81
CA ASN A 76 -36.22 1.21 6.84
C ASN A 76 -36.26 -0.33 6.78
N LEU A 77 -35.11 -0.96 6.52
CA LEU A 77 -34.99 -2.41 6.40
C LEU A 77 -34.49 -3.01 7.74
N PRO A 78 -35.36 -3.63 8.57
CA PRO A 78 -34.98 -4.03 9.92
C PRO A 78 -33.86 -5.07 9.91
N GLY A 79 -32.79 -4.83 10.67
CA GLY A 79 -31.65 -5.75 10.81
C GLY A 79 -30.62 -5.71 9.67
N ALA A 80 -30.88 -4.97 8.59
CA ALA A 80 -29.92 -4.83 7.49
C ALA A 80 -28.67 -4.04 7.90
N ASP A 81 -28.81 -3.10 8.83
CA ASP A 81 -27.72 -2.34 9.44
C ASP A 81 -26.77 -3.21 10.27
N HIS A 82 -27.31 -4.16 11.03
CA HIS A 82 -26.49 -5.15 11.76
C HIS A 82 -25.77 -6.11 10.80
N ALA A 83 -26.46 -6.57 9.73
CA ALA A 83 -25.88 -7.45 8.74
C ALA A 83 -24.68 -6.81 8.01
N ILE A 84 -24.83 -5.55 7.55
CA ILE A 84 -23.71 -4.85 6.89
C ILE A 84 -22.56 -4.57 7.85
N ASN A 85 -22.85 -4.24 9.12
CA ASN A 85 -21.81 -4.07 10.14
C ASN A 85 -21.03 -5.36 10.40
N ALA A 86 -21.71 -6.52 10.44
CA ALA A 86 -21.05 -7.81 10.56
C ALA A 86 -20.14 -8.13 9.35
N VAL A 87 -20.59 -7.80 8.13
CA VAL A 87 -19.77 -7.93 6.92
C VAL A 87 -18.54 -7.02 6.96
N LEU A 88 -18.72 -5.75 7.36
CA LEU A 88 -17.62 -4.79 7.50
C LEU A 88 -16.60 -5.23 8.55
N LEU A 89 -17.06 -5.69 9.71
CA LEU A 89 -16.18 -6.21 10.77
C LEU A 89 -15.37 -7.40 10.27
N THR A 90 -16.02 -8.36 9.60
CA THR A 90 -15.35 -9.53 9.03
C THR A 90 -14.32 -9.13 7.98
N ALA A 91 -14.63 -8.14 7.13
CA ALA A 91 -13.72 -7.63 6.12
C ALA A 91 -12.48 -6.95 6.75
N VAL A 92 -12.67 -6.13 7.78
CA VAL A 92 -11.57 -5.44 8.49
C VAL A 92 -10.68 -6.45 9.21
N LEU A 93 -11.26 -7.46 9.88
CA LEU A 93 -10.48 -8.52 10.53
C LEU A 93 -9.64 -9.33 9.53
N SER A 94 -10.23 -9.65 8.38
CA SER A 94 -9.51 -10.34 7.29
C SER A 94 -8.36 -9.51 6.71
N ALA A 95 -8.58 -8.22 6.48
CA ALA A 95 -7.56 -7.29 6.03
C ALA A 95 -6.44 -7.13 7.08
N GLY A 96 -6.79 -7.03 8.36
CA GLY A 96 -5.85 -6.97 9.47
C GLY A 96 -4.94 -8.19 9.52
N GLN A 97 -5.51 -9.40 9.44
CA GLN A 97 -4.73 -10.64 9.42
C GLN A 97 -3.76 -10.72 8.23
N SER A 98 -4.17 -10.25 7.05
CA SER A 98 -3.31 -10.18 5.86
C SER A 98 -2.14 -9.21 6.06
N SER A 99 -2.38 -8.05 6.69
CA SER A 99 -1.35 -7.06 7.02
C SER A 99 -0.35 -7.58 8.06
N PHE A 100 -0.81 -8.32 9.07
CA PHE A 100 0.07 -9.00 10.03
C PHE A 100 0.94 -10.07 9.35
N TYR A 101 0.35 -10.88 8.47
CA TYR A 101 1.09 -11.86 7.67
C TYR A 101 2.21 -11.19 6.85
N ALA A 102 1.88 -10.09 6.15
CA ALA A 102 2.85 -9.32 5.36
C ALA A 102 3.99 -8.79 6.24
N SER A 103 3.65 -8.15 7.35
CA SER A 103 4.61 -7.49 8.25
C SER A 103 5.57 -8.50 8.89
N THR A 104 5.06 -9.62 9.39
CA THR A 104 5.89 -10.68 10.00
C THR A 104 6.83 -11.33 8.98
N ARG A 105 6.38 -11.58 7.74
CA ARG A 105 7.23 -12.12 6.67
C ARG A 105 8.33 -11.14 6.27
N THR A 106 8.02 -9.85 6.15
CA THR A 106 9.03 -8.82 5.84
C THR A 106 10.06 -8.70 6.97
N LEU A 107 9.63 -8.66 8.23
CA LEU A 107 10.52 -8.64 9.40
C LEU A 107 11.41 -9.89 9.47
N MET A 108 10.84 -11.07 9.21
CA MET A 108 11.58 -12.32 9.19
C MET A 108 12.62 -12.37 8.07
N ALA A 109 12.27 -11.91 6.86
CA ALA A 109 13.22 -11.80 5.75
C ALA A 109 14.36 -10.84 6.10
N MET A 110 14.06 -9.67 6.65
CA MET A 110 15.08 -8.72 7.10
C MET A 110 15.97 -9.31 8.21
N GLY A 111 15.41 -10.04 9.17
CA GLY A 111 16.18 -10.71 10.22
C GLY A 111 17.12 -11.80 9.70
N ARG A 112 16.69 -12.55 8.67
CA ARG A 112 17.51 -13.61 8.03
C ARG A 112 18.59 -13.06 7.11
N GLU A 113 18.34 -11.92 6.47
CA GLU A 113 19.32 -11.22 5.63
C GLU A 113 20.32 -10.36 6.44
N GLY A 114 20.26 -10.41 7.78
CA GLY A 114 21.12 -9.60 8.65
C GLY A 114 20.77 -8.10 8.66
N LYS A 115 19.59 -7.74 8.16
CA LYS A 115 19.06 -6.36 8.14
C LYS A 115 18.37 -5.93 9.43
N MET A 116 18.08 -6.89 10.32
CA MET A 116 17.53 -6.66 11.66
C MET A 116 18.14 -7.65 12.66
N PRO A 117 18.01 -7.42 13.98
CA PRO A 117 18.46 -8.36 14.99
C PRO A 117 17.94 -9.78 14.74
N ALA A 118 18.79 -10.79 14.95
CA ALA A 118 18.50 -12.19 14.63
C ALA A 118 17.24 -12.76 15.34
N ILE A 119 16.76 -12.10 16.41
CA ILE A 119 15.50 -12.42 17.07
C ILE A 119 14.32 -12.36 16.09
N PHE A 120 14.29 -11.37 15.20
CA PHE A 120 13.20 -11.20 14.22
C PHE A 120 13.20 -12.26 13.12
N GLY A 121 14.31 -12.99 12.93
CA GLY A 121 14.39 -14.10 11.98
C GLY A 121 13.93 -15.45 12.56
N ARG A 122 13.61 -15.52 13.87
CA ARG A 122 13.21 -16.75 14.55
C ARG A 122 11.73 -17.05 14.31
N VAL A 123 11.42 -18.34 14.19
CA VAL A 123 10.05 -18.85 14.10
C VAL A 123 9.83 -19.74 15.33
N ASN A 124 8.78 -19.47 16.10
CA ASN A 124 8.34 -20.35 17.18
C ASN A 124 7.50 -21.51 16.62
N SER A 125 7.53 -22.66 17.30
CA SER A 125 6.75 -23.86 16.90
C SER A 125 5.24 -23.66 17.06
N ARG A 126 4.83 -22.78 17.96
CA ARG A 126 3.45 -22.31 18.05
C ARG A 126 3.35 -21.15 17.09
N ALA A 127 2.63 -21.31 15.97
CA ALA A 127 2.30 -20.20 15.09
C ALA A 127 1.78 -19.07 15.96
N SER A 128 2.62 -18.07 16.26
CA SER A 128 2.21 -16.99 17.13
C SER A 128 1.12 -16.27 16.37
N ILE A 129 -0.11 -16.58 16.74
CA ILE A 129 -1.24 -15.68 16.72
C ILE A 129 -0.75 -14.52 17.58
N ALA A 130 0.05 -13.64 16.98
CA ALA A 130 0.30 -12.31 17.50
C ALA A 130 -0.95 -11.50 17.17
N PHE A 131 -2.09 -11.96 17.72
CA PHE A 131 -3.14 -11.06 18.14
C PHE A 131 -2.64 -10.37 19.41
N VAL A 132 -1.49 -9.69 19.29
CA VAL A 132 -1.12 -8.60 20.19
C VAL A 132 -1.56 -7.34 19.47
N ALA A 133 -2.84 -7.29 19.12
CA ALA A 133 -3.59 -6.06 19.27
C ALA A 133 -3.90 -5.97 20.77
N ASP A 134 -2.84 -5.80 21.58
CA ASP A 134 -3.06 -5.30 22.92
C ASP A 134 -3.68 -3.93 22.73
N VAL A 135 -4.94 -3.84 23.16
CA VAL A 135 -5.76 -2.67 23.42
C VAL A 135 -4.94 -1.39 23.44
N VAL A 136 -4.67 -0.83 22.26
CA VAL A 136 -4.25 0.57 22.19
C VAL A 136 -5.51 1.32 22.52
N GLY A 137 -5.61 1.76 23.78
CA GLY A 137 -6.79 2.41 24.33
C GLY A 137 -7.34 3.47 23.37
N THR A 138 -8.66 3.53 23.30
CA THR A 138 -9.40 4.62 22.66
C THR A 138 -8.85 5.95 23.17
N GLY A 139 -8.43 6.83 22.27
CA GLY A 139 -7.84 8.12 22.64
C GLY A 139 -6.62 8.53 21.81
N VAL A 140 -5.81 9.38 22.43
CA VAL A 140 -4.62 10.02 21.84
C VAL A 140 -3.61 9.01 21.29
N VAL A 141 -3.42 7.84 21.93
CA VAL A 141 -2.41 6.86 21.47
C VAL A 141 -2.81 6.24 20.13
N PHE A 142 -4.09 5.98 19.91
CA PHE A 142 -4.60 5.48 18.63
C PHE A 142 -4.33 6.50 17.51
N GLU A 143 -4.64 7.77 17.76
CA GLU A 143 -4.38 8.86 16.81
C GLU A 143 -2.89 8.98 16.47
N TRP A 144 -2.01 8.87 17.46
CA TRP A 144 -0.56 8.88 17.24
C TRP A 144 -0.09 7.70 16.38
N LEU A 145 -0.64 6.51 16.58
CA LEU A 145 -0.33 5.34 15.73
C LEU A 145 -0.86 5.52 14.31
N VAL A 146 -2.06 6.08 14.13
CA VAL A 146 -2.62 6.38 12.81
C VAL A 146 -1.73 7.40 12.08
N ASN A 147 -1.33 8.48 12.75
CA ASN A 147 -0.44 9.49 12.16
C ASN A 147 0.95 8.92 11.83
N LEU A 148 1.52 8.12 12.72
CA LEU A 148 2.80 7.45 12.51
C LEU A 148 2.76 6.49 11.31
N THR A 149 1.72 5.67 11.20
CA THR A 149 1.56 4.71 10.09
C THR A 149 1.30 5.43 8.77
N GLY A 150 0.46 6.46 8.75
CA GLY A 150 0.21 7.30 7.58
C GLY A 150 1.47 7.97 7.05
N MET A 151 2.25 8.62 7.93
CA MET A 151 3.53 9.24 7.56
C MET A 151 4.53 8.20 7.04
N SER A 152 4.61 7.04 7.69
CA SER A 152 5.49 5.94 7.28
C SER A 152 5.12 5.40 5.89
N ALA A 153 3.82 5.28 5.58
CA ALA A 153 3.35 4.82 4.27
C ALA A 153 3.73 5.81 3.15
N LEU A 154 3.54 7.11 3.39
CA LEU A 154 3.93 8.17 2.45
C LEU A 154 5.44 8.13 2.16
N LEU A 155 6.27 8.08 3.19
CA LEU A 155 7.73 8.00 3.06
C LEU A 155 8.19 6.70 2.37
N THR A 156 7.47 5.59 2.59
CA THR A 156 7.71 4.32 1.91
C THR A 156 7.47 4.45 0.41
N TRP A 157 6.35 5.03 -0.02
CA TRP A 157 6.05 5.23 -1.44
C TRP A 157 7.00 6.22 -2.12
N MET A 158 7.42 7.27 -1.41
CA MET A 158 8.48 8.16 -1.89
C MET A 158 9.79 7.39 -2.10
N SER A 159 10.19 6.56 -1.13
CA SER A 159 11.41 5.74 -1.20
C SER A 159 11.37 4.76 -2.36
N ILE A 160 10.25 4.06 -2.56
CA ILE A 160 10.05 3.15 -3.70
C ILE A 160 10.20 3.91 -5.02
N SER A 161 9.64 5.12 -5.13
CA SER A 161 9.73 5.94 -6.34
C SER A 161 11.18 6.36 -6.65
N ILE A 162 11.93 6.78 -5.63
CA ILE A 162 13.36 7.14 -5.77
C ILE A 162 14.20 5.91 -6.16
N ILE A 163 13.97 4.76 -5.50
CA ILE A 163 14.64 3.50 -5.82
C ILE A 163 14.34 3.08 -7.26
N HIS A 164 13.10 3.23 -7.72
CA HIS A 164 12.71 2.87 -9.08
C HIS A 164 13.37 3.74 -10.14
N LEU A 165 13.49 5.06 -9.91
CA LEU A 165 14.25 5.97 -10.78
C LEU A 165 15.72 5.53 -10.89
N ARG A 166 16.34 5.21 -9.75
CA ARG A 166 17.75 4.79 -9.71
C ARG A 166 17.97 3.40 -10.29
N PHE A 167 17.06 2.46 -10.07
CA PHE A 167 17.06 1.13 -10.70
C PHE A 167 17.04 1.28 -12.22
N ARG A 168 16.17 2.13 -12.77
CA ARG A 168 16.09 2.36 -14.22
C ARG A 168 17.34 3.05 -14.77
N ALA A 169 17.95 3.95 -14.00
CA ALA A 169 19.24 4.57 -14.35
C ALA A 169 20.38 3.53 -14.39
N ALA A 170 20.48 2.65 -13.39
CA ALA A 170 21.45 1.56 -13.35
C ALA A 170 21.24 0.55 -14.49
N PHE A 171 19.99 0.18 -14.76
CA PHE A 171 19.62 -0.74 -15.83
C PHE A 171 20.07 -0.23 -17.21
N ARG A 172 19.89 1.08 -17.47
CA ARG A 172 20.36 1.73 -18.69
C ARG A 172 21.89 1.88 -18.73
N ALA A 173 22.51 2.24 -17.61
CA ALA A 173 23.97 2.41 -17.51
C ALA A 173 24.73 1.10 -17.80
N GLN A 174 24.16 -0.04 -17.40
CA GLN A 174 24.71 -1.38 -17.68
C GLN A 174 24.35 -1.93 -19.07
N GLY A 175 23.77 -1.11 -19.96
CA GLY A 175 23.49 -1.49 -21.35
C GLY A 175 22.32 -2.47 -21.55
N ARG A 176 21.49 -2.70 -20.54
CA ARG A 176 20.38 -3.67 -20.62
C ARG A 176 19.17 -3.13 -21.35
N SER A 177 18.48 -4.01 -22.07
CA SER A 177 17.29 -3.64 -22.82
C SER A 177 16.04 -3.71 -21.95
N LEU A 178 15.17 -2.71 -22.06
CA LEU A 178 13.90 -2.67 -21.34
C LEU A 178 12.99 -3.88 -21.63
N SER A 179 13.21 -4.57 -22.75
CA SER A 179 12.49 -5.80 -23.11
C SER A 179 12.75 -6.97 -22.15
N GLU A 180 13.83 -6.91 -21.36
CA GLU A 180 14.15 -7.92 -20.35
C GLU A 180 13.26 -7.83 -19.10
N LEU A 181 12.53 -6.72 -18.91
CA LEU A 181 11.66 -6.52 -17.76
C LEU A 181 10.28 -7.15 -18.03
N PRO A 182 9.80 -8.06 -17.17
CA PRO A 182 8.48 -8.68 -17.32
C PRO A 182 7.32 -7.66 -17.28
N TYR A 183 7.55 -6.55 -16.59
CA TYR A 183 6.61 -5.44 -16.45
C TYR A 183 7.29 -4.11 -16.72
N LEU A 184 6.63 -3.27 -17.52
CA LEU A 184 7.03 -1.90 -17.76
C LEU A 184 5.99 -0.98 -17.10
N ALA A 185 6.46 -0.16 -16.17
CA ALA A 185 5.60 0.79 -15.48
C ALA A 185 5.03 1.82 -16.49
N PRO A 186 3.70 2.03 -16.52
CA PRO A 186 3.09 3.05 -17.36
C PRO A 186 3.57 4.45 -16.93
N ALA A 187 3.70 5.34 -17.91
CA ALA A 187 4.08 6.75 -17.70
C ALA A 187 5.42 6.99 -16.97
N PHE A 188 6.35 6.02 -16.97
CA PHE A 188 7.71 6.25 -16.50
C PHE A 188 8.46 7.23 -17.43
N PRO A 189 9.22 8.23 -16.91
CA PRO A 189 9.55 8.49 -15.51
C PRO A 189 8.58 9.44 -14.78
N TYR A 190 7.63 10.06 -15.49
CA TYR A 190 6.71 11.06 -14.94
C TYR A 190 5.93 10.54 -13.73
N SER A 191 5.48 9.29 -13.77
CA SER A 191 4.77 8.67 -12.63
C SER A 191 5.58 8.70 -11.34
N CYS A 192 6.90 8.52 -11.39
CA CYS A 192 7.76 8.58 -10.21
C CYS A 192 7.96 10.01 -9.70
N TYR A 193 8.17 10.97 -10.61
CA TYR A 193 8.30 12.39 -10.23
C TYR A 193 7.03 12.94 -9.62
N ILE A 194 5.87 12.61 -10.21
CA ILE A 194 4.56 13.00 -9.69
C ILE A 194 4.34 12.40 -8.30
N SER A 195 4.63 11.11 -8.09
CA SER A 195 4.50 10.49 -6.77
C SER A 195 5.38 11.17 -5.71
N ILE A 196 6.63 11.50 -6.04
CA ILE A 196 7.53 12.21 -5.10
C ILE A 196 6.98 13.61 -4.80
N ALA A 197 6.61 14.37 -5.82
CA ALA A 197 6.07 15.73 -5.67
C ALA A 197 4.77 15.74 -4.84
N LEU A 198 3.83 14.83 -5.13
CA LEU A 198 2.58 14.68 -4.37
C LEU A 198 2.85 14.29 -2.92
N THR A 199 3.81 13.39 -2.68
CA THR A 199 4.13 13.00 -1.29
C THR A 199 4.71 14.17 -0.51
N VAL A 200 5.66 14.92 -1.08
CA VAL A 200 6.22 16.13 -0.44
C VAL A 200 5.12 17.16 -0.19
N MET A 201 4.24 17.38 -1.16
CA MET A 201 3.10 18.29 -1.03
C MET A 201 2.16 17.87 0.10
N ILE A 202 1.79 16.59 0.21
CA ILE A 202 0.90 16.09 1.27
C ILE A 202 1.55 16.28 2.64
N VAL A 203 2.84 15.95 2.80
CA VAL A 203 3.55 16.15 4.07
C VAL A 203 3.59 17.63 4.45
N PHE A 204 3.82 18.53 3.49
CA PHE A 204 3.79 19.96 3.73
C PHE A 204 2.39 20.45 4.13
N LEU A 205 1.34 20.01 3.43
CA LEU A 205 -0.04 20.38 3.73
C LEU A 205 -0.50 19.88 5.10
N GLN A 206 -0.14 18.66 5.49
CA GLN A 206 -0.43 18.14 6.84
C GLN A 206 0.29 18.97 7.91
N GLY A 207 1.56 19.34 7.67
CA GLY A 207 2.29 20.23 8.55
C GLY A 207 1.67 21.61 8.67
N TYR A 208 1.25 22.20 7.54
CA TYR A 208 0.55 23.47 7.51
C TYR A 208 -0.76 23.41 8.31
N GLN A 209 -1.60 22.41 8.06
CA GLN A 209 -2.86 22.21 8.79
C GLN A 209 -2.64 22.08 10.30
N ALA A 210 -1.60 21.36 10.74
CA ALA A 210 -1.29 21.21 12.16
C ALA A 210 -0.82 22.52 12.81
N VAL A 211 -0.12 23.39 12.06
CA VAL A 211 0.37 24.68 12.56
C VAL A 211 -0.72 25.76 12.56
N THR A 212 -1.66 25.70 11.62
CA THR A 212 -2.77 26.66 11.51
C THR A 212 -4.04 26.20 12.20
N ALA A 213 -4.00 25.09 12.94
CA ALA A 213 -5.13 24.63 13.75
C ALA A 213 -5.47 25.66 14.83
N ASP A 214 -6.77 25.85 15.08
CA ASP A 214 -7.29 26.71 16.15
C ASP A 214 -8.18 25.88 17.09
N PRO A 215 -7.78 25.66 18.36
CA PRO A 215 -6.58 26.20 19.01
C PRO A 215 -5.28 25.55 18.52
N PHE A 216 -4.19 26.32 18.54
CA PHE A 216 -2.87 25.80 18.20
C PHE A 216 -2.38 24.83 19.29
N GLU A 217 -2.20 23.56 18.91
CA GLU A 217 -1.70 22.53 19.80
C GLU A 217 -0.37 21.96 19.31
N VAL A 218 0.69 22.16 20.13
CA VAL A 218 2.02 21.58 19.87
C VAL A 218 1.95 20.05 19.70
N LYS A 219 1.04 19.39 20.42
CA LYS A 219 0.84 17.94 20.33
C LYS A 219 0.42 17.50 18.92
N GLY A 220 -0.45 18.26 18.24
CA GLY A 220 -0.88 17.95 16.87
C GLY A 220 0.27 18.05 15.87
N VAL A 221 1.12 19.08 15.99
CA VAL A 221 2.32 19.23 15.15
C VAL A 221 3.29 18.08 15.36
N VAL A 222 3.56 17.71 16.63
CA VAL A 222 4.43 16.58 16.95
C VAL A 222 3.84 15.28 16.40
N ALA A 223 2.53 15.05 16.55
CA ALA A 223 1.87 13.83 16.10
C ALA A 223 1.96 13.65 14.58
N VAL A 224 1.79 14.73 13.80
CA VAL A 224 1.94 14.67 12.32
C VAL A 224 3.37 14.35 11.92
N PHE A 225 4.36 14.96 12.58
CA PHE A 225 5.75 14.82 12.16
C PHE A 225 6.51 13.66 12.80
N VAL A 226 6.01 13.01 13.87
CA VAL A 226 6.75 11.98 14.62
C VAL A 226 7.32 10.85 13.75
N GLY A 227 6.62 10.48 12.67
CA GLY A 227 7.07 9.43 11.76
C GLY A 227 8.29 9.79 10.92
N ALA A 228 8.49 11.07 10.58
CA ALA A 228 9.61 11.48 9.74
C ALA A 228 10.98 11.36 10.46
N PRO A 229 11.16 11.87 11.70
CA PRO A 229 12.38 11.63 12.47
C PRO A 229 12.66 10.15 12.69
N VAL A 230 11.65 9.33 13.00
CA VAL A 230 11.83 7.87 13.16
C VAL A 230 12.36 7.24 11.86
N PHE A 231 11.76 7.59 10.72
CA PHE A 231 12.19 7.12 9.41
C PHE A 231 13.64 7.51 9.09
N PHE A 232 14.00 8.79 9.23
CA PHE A 232 15.37 9.23 8.96
C PHE A 232 16.38 8.69 9.97
N LEU A 233 16.02 8.58 11.24
CA LEU A 233 16.86 8.03 12.30
C LEU A 233 17.19 6.56 12.03
N THR A 234 16.22 5.74 11.60
CA THR A 234 16.49 4.34 11.24
C THR A 234 17.47 4.23 10.06
N ILE A 235 17.35 5.10 9.04
CA ILE A 235 18.31 5.15 7.93
C ILE A 235 19.70 5.57 8.39
N ILE A 236 19.79 6.60 9.24
CA ILE A 236 21.06 7.13 9.75
C ILE A 236 21.75 6.08 10.62
N VAL A 237 21.03 5.48 11.59
CA VAL A 237 21.56 4.40 12.45
C VAL A 237 22.08 3.24 11.60
N TRP A 238 21.30 2.83 10.59
CA TRP A 238 21.73 1.77 9.67
C TRP A 238 23.01 2.14 8.91
N LYS A 239 23.08 3.35 8.34
CA LYS A 239 24.24 3.83 7.60
C LYS A 239 25.49 3.98 8.46
N VAL A 240 25.35 4.48 9.69
CA VAL A 240 26.48 4.68 10.61
C VAL A 240 27.00 3.33 11.12
N TYR A 241 26.11 2.43 11.54
CA TYR A 241 26.51 1.12 12.07
C TYR A 241 27.14 0.22 11.00
N HIS A 242 26.51 0.12 9.81
CA HIS A 242 26.99 -0.75 8.73
C HIS A 242 27.96 -0.05 7.76
N LYS A 243 28.25 1.24 7.96
CA LYS A 243 29.12 2.06 7.11
C LYS A 243 28.80 1.95 5.62
N THR A 244 27.50 1.84 5.29
CA THR A 244 27.06 1.59 3.91
C THR A 244 27.22 2.83 3.03
N ARG A 245 27.63 2.62 1.78
CA ARG A 245 27.78 3.67 0.77
C ARG A 245 26.75 3.50 -0.33
N LEU A 246 26.49 4.60 -1.03
CA LEU A 246 25.60 4.58 -2.19
C LEU A 246 26.32 3.86 -3.35
N VAL A 247 25.82 2.67 -3.73
CA VAL A 247 26.42 1.83 -4.79
C VAL A 247 26.46 2.56 -6.14
N PRO A 248 27.61 2.65 -6.85
CA PRO A 248 27.69 3.20 -8.19
C PRO A 248 26.73 2.49 -9.17
N LEU A 249 26.20 3.22 -10.17
CA LEU A 249 25.18 2.68 -11.09
C LEU A 249 25.63 1.41 -11.84
N LEU A 250 26.93 1.32 -12.16
CA LEU A 250 27.52 0.17 -12.86
C LEU A 250 27.72 -1.05 -11.95
N GLU A 251 27.79 -0.84 -10.63
CA GLU A 251 28.01 -1.89 -9.63
C GLU A 251 26.72 -2.39 -8.99
N VAL A 252 25.57 -1.80 -9.36
CA VAL A 252 24.26 -2.26 -8.86
C VAL A 252 24.03 -3.70 -9.33
N ASP A 253 23.85 -4.58 -8.36
CA ASP A 253 23.48 -5.97 -8.64
C ASP A 253 22.03 -6.06 -9.15
N LEU A 254 21.88 -6.52 -10.39
CA LEU A 254 20.58 -6.70 -11.07
C LEU A 254 20.23 -8.17 -11.30
N ASP A 255 21.12 -9.11 -10.94
CA ASP A 255 21.00 -10.53 -11.29
C ASP A 255 20.83 -11.44 -10.08
N SER A 256 21.45 -11.13 -8.93
CA SER A 256 21.35 -12.00 -7.76
C SER A 256 19.91 -12.17 -7.29
N GLY A 257 19.51 -13.42 -7.06
CA GLY A 257 18.16 -13.78 -6.62
C GLY A 257 17.09 -13.71 -7.71
N ARG A 258 17.45 -13.43 -8.98
CA ARG A 258 16.50 -13.41 -10.09
C ARG A 258 16.10 -14.85 -10.47
N PRO A 259 14.81 -15.23 -10.42
CA PRO A 259 14.38 -16.59 -10.77
C PRO A 259 14.72 -16.90 -12.23
N ALA A 260 15.39 -18.04 -12.48
CA ALA A 260 15.78 -18.50 -13.83
C ALA A 260 14.59 -18.63 -14.81
N ILE A 261 13.36 -18.75 -14.28
CA ILE A 261 12.08 -18.83 -15.00
C ILE A 261 11.83 -17.58 -15.87
N VAL A 262 12.47 -16.45 -15.55
CA VAL A 262 12.40 -15.20 -16.34
C VAL A 262 13.07 -15.35 -17.71
N PHE A 263 14.08 -16.22 -17.86
CA PHE A 263 14.82 -16.41 -19.11
C PHE A 263 14.19 -17.47 -20.04
N GLY A 264 13.61 -18.54 -19.48
CA GLY A 264 13.18 -19.71 -20.27
C GLY A 264 11.79 -19.60 -20.93
N THR A 265 10.93 -18.68 -20.51
CA THR A 265 9.53 -18.60 -21.01
C THR A 265 9.09 -17.23 -21.50
N TYR A 266 9.97 -16.24 -21.49
CA TYR A 266 9.72 -14.89 -22.04
C TYR A 266 10.37 -14.69 -23.41
N GLN A 267 10.50 -15.75 -24.21
CA GLN A 267 10.15 -15.56 -25.61
C GLN A 267 8.73 -15.04 -25.58
N ARG A 268 8.50 -13.77 -25.99
CA ARG A 268 7.16 -13.38 -26.44
C ARG A 268 6.73 -14.54 -27.33
N ARG A 269 5.74 -15.34 -26.91
CA ARG A 269 4.76 -15.80 -27.88
C ARG A 269 4.33 -14.48 -28.50
N GLN A 270 4.88 -14.17 -29.68
CA GLN A 270 4.22 -13.25 -30.57
C GLN A 270 2.77 -13.69 -30.51
N PRO A 271 1.82 -12.79 -30.18
CA PRO A 271 0.43 -13.20 -30.08
C PRO A 271 0.17 -14.03 -31.32
N GLU A 272 -0.15 -15.31 -31.14
CA GLU A 272 -0.60 -16.13 -32.26
C GLU A 272 -1.65 -15.26 -32.95
N LYS A 273 -1.48 -15.04 -34.25
CA LYS A 273 -2.39 -14.26 -35.09
C LYS A 273 -3.75 -14.97 -35.20
N GLY A 274 -4.30 -15.44 -34.11
CA GLY A 274 -5.68 -15.84 -33.99
C GLY A 274 -6.57 -14.60 -34.03
N PRO A 275 -7.83 -14.75 -34.47
CA PRO A 275 -8.77 -13.66 -34.52
C PRO A 275 -8.89 -13.01 -33.14
N LYS A 276 -8.76 -11.68 -33.12
CA LYS A 276 -8.90 -10.86 -31.92
C LYS A 276 -10.23 -11.23 -31.24
N PRO A 277 -10.24 -11.65 -29.95
CA PRO A 277 -11.49 -11.97 -29.28
C PRO A 277 -12.41 -10.74 -29.29
N PRO A 278 -13.74 -10.94 -29.31
CA PRO A 278 -14.71 -9.84 -29.37
C PRO A 278 -14.53 -8.85 -28.21
N LEU A 279 -14.92 -7.59 -28.44
CA LEU A 279 -14.62 -6.46 -27.55
C LEU A 279 -15.05 -6.71 -26.10
N TRP A 280 -16.20 -7.37 -25.90
CA TRP A 280 -16.69 -7.74 -24.57
C TRP A 280 -15.80 -8.76 -23.85
N LYS A 281 -15.26 -9.78 -24.54
CA LYS A 281 -14.31 -10.74 -23.97
C LYS A 281 -12.98 -10.08 -23.62
N ARG A 282 -12.57 -9.05 -24.37
CA ARG A 282 -11.36 -8.27 -24.07
C ARG A 282 -11.55 -7.40 -22.84
N ILE A 283 -12.69 -6.74 -22.73
CA ILE A 283 -13.06 -5.94 -21.55
C ILE A 283 -13.17 -6.87 -20.33
N LEU A 284 -13.86 -8.02 -20.45
CA LEU A 284 -13.95 -9.00 -19.38
C LEU A 284 -12.59 -9.60 -19.00
N HIS A 285 -11.72 -9.98 -19.94
CA HIS A 285 -10.36 -10.47 -19.60
C HIS A 285 -9.43 -9.39 -19.04
N PHE A 286 -9.75 -8.12 -19.27
CA PHE A 286 -8.97 -6.99 -18.78
C PHE A 286 -9.43 -6.56 -17.38
N VAL A 287 -10.72 -6.71 -17.09
CA VAL A 287 -11.34 -6.44 -15.79
C VAL A 287 -11.31 -7.65 -14.84
N ALA A 288 -11.43 -8.88 -15.37
CA ALA A 288 -11.46 -10.16 -14.64
C ALA A 288 -10.15 -10.94 -14.77
#